data_AF-A0A1B0DM35-F1
#
_entry.id   AF-A0A1B0DM35-F1
#
_cell.length_a   1.000
_cell.length_b   1.000
_cell.length_c   1.000
_cell.angle_alpha   90.00
_cell.angle_beta   90.00
_cell.angle_gamma   90.00
#
_symmetry.space_group_name_H-M   'P 1'
#
loop_
_entity.id
_entity.type
_entity.pdbx_description
1 polymer ?
#
loop_
_entity_poly.entity_id
_entity_poly.type
_entity_poly.pdbx_seq_one_letter_code
_entity_poly.pdbx_strand_id
1 'polypeptide(L)'
;MCVGCLRTHVDITEGIPKQAVLQFCRNCERYLQPPSEWVQCSLESRELLAVCLKRLKGLKEVKLIDAGFIWTEPHSKRLKVKLTVQGEVLGGAVLQQIFVVEWKNGYGDTWE
;
A
#
# COMPACT_ATOMS: atom_id res chain seq x y z
N MET A 1 30.42 -1.74 -10.33
CA MET A 1 28.97 -1.88 -10.64
C MET A 1 28.43 -0.47 -10.89
N CYS A 2 27.79 -0.20 -12.03
CA CYS A 2 27.28 1.15 -12.34
C CYS A 2 25.88 1.37 -11.75
N VAL A 3 25.46 2.63 -11.66
CA VAL A 3 24.12 3.04 -11.15
C VAL A 3 22.95 2.42 -11.93
N GLY A 4 23.15 2.12 -13.21
CA GLY A 4 22.16 1.43 -14.05
C GLY A 4 21.98 -0.04 -13.66
N CYS A 5 23.08 -0.76 -13.40
CA CYS A 5 23.02 -2.15 -12.94
C CYS A 5 22.42 -2.27 -11.53
N LEU A 6 22.68 -1.29 -10.64
CA LEU A 6 22.08 -1.27 -9.30
C LEU A 6 20.55 -1.19 -9.34
N ARG A 7 19.97 -0.46 -10.30
CA ARG A 7 18.51 -0.38 -10.49
C ARG A 7 17.85 -1.70 -10.90
N THR A 8 18.59 -2.57 -11.59
CA THR A 8 18.05 -3.85 -12.08
C THR A 8 18.28 -4.98 -11.09
N HIS A 9 19.36 -4.92 -10.30
CA HIS A 9 19.74 -5.99 -9.36
C HIS A 9 19.26 -5.76 -7.93
N VAL A 10 18.96 -4.51 -7.53
CA VAL A 10 18.53 -4.18 -6.16
C VAL A 10 17.08 -3.73 -6.18
N ASP A 11 16.18 -4.61 -5.76
CA ASP A 11 14.77 -4.30 -5.55
C ASP A 11 14.54 -3.87 -4.10
N ILE A 12 14.25 -2.59 -3.88
CA ILE A 12 13.96 -2.07 -2.52
C ILE A 12 12.53 -2.41 -2.06
N THR A 13 11.71 -3.02 -2.92
CA THR A 13 10.29 -3.33 -2.68
C THR A 13 10.04 -4.82 -2.43
N GLU A 14 11.09 -5.65 -2.38
CA GLU A 14 10.99 -7.12 -2.27
C GLU A 14 10.22 -7.56 -1.02
N GLY A 15 10.35 -6.82 0.09
CA GLY A 15 9.64 -7.08 1.34
C GLY A 15 8.20 -6.55 1.40
N ILE A 16 7.73 -5.84 0.37
CA ILE A 16 6.42 -5.18 0.37
C ILE A 16 5.42 -5.96 -0.51
N PRO A 17 4.30 -6.42 0.05
CA PRO A 17 3.31 -7.13 -0.74
C PRO A 17 2.65 -6.18 -1.76
N LYS A 18 2.65 -6.58 -3.04
CA LYS A 18 1.97 -5.85 -4.14
C LYS A 18 0.46 -6.05 -4.14
N GLN A 19 -0.05 -6.97 -3.33
CA GLN A 19 -1.48 -7.23 -3.15
C GLN A 19 -1.81 -7.32 -1.67
N ALA A 20 -2.89 -6.66 -1.25
CA ALA A 20 -3.37 -6.71 0.12
C ALA A 20 -4.90 -6.66 0.18
N VAL A 21 -5.46 -7.05 1.33
CA VAL A 21 -6.92 -7.10 1.55
C VAL A 21 -7.30 -6.09 2.61
N LEU A 22 -8.24 -5.20 2.29
CA LEU A 22 -8.91 -4.31 3.24
C LEU A 22 -10.19 -4.97 3.71
N GLN A 23 -10.41 -5.02 5.02
CA GLN A 23 -11.69 -5.46 5.55
C GLN A 23 -12.62 -4.25 5.61
N PHE A 24 -13.77 -4.36 4.94
CA PHE A 24 -14.76 -3.31 4.87
C PHE A 24 -16.12 -3.85 5.29
N CYS A 25 -16.74 -3.18 6.26
CA CYS A 25 -18.09 -3.51 6.71
C CYS A 25 -19.10 -2.67 5.92
N ARG A 26 -19.98 -3.33 5.15
CA ARG A 26 -21.04 -2.64 4.40
C ARG A 26 -22.10 -2.01 5.30
N ASN A 27 -22.35 -2.58 6.48
CA ASN A 27 -23.40 -2.12 7.38
C ASN A 27 -23.01 -0.84 8.13
N CYS A 28 -21.71 -0.65 8.37
CA CYS A 28 -21.19 0.49 9.12
C CYS A 28 -20.39 1.47 8.25
N GLU A 29 -20.09 1.11 6.99
CA GLU A 29 -19.23 1.86 6.07
C GLU A 29 -17.84 2.15 6.66
N ARG A 30 -17.31 1.20 7.44
CA ARG A 30 -16.03 1.31 8.14
C ARG A 30 -15.00 0.34 7.59
N TYR A 31 -13.74 0.78 7.64
CA TYR A 31 -12.57 -0.03 7.34
C TYR A 31 -11.92 -0.51 8.64
N LEU A 32 -11.54 -1.78 8.68
CA LEU A 32 -10.82 -2.34 9.82
C LEU A 32 -9.34 -1.93 9.74
N GLN A 33 -8.90 -1.20 10.76
CA GLN A 33 -7.50 -0.98 11.10
C GLN A 33 -7.06 -2.03 12.14
N PRO A 34 -5.94 -2.74 11.93
CA PRO A 34 -5.42 -3.65 12.95
C PRO A 34 -4.92 -2.83 14.15
N PRO A 35 -5.09 -3.28 15.40
CA PRO A 35 -5.52 -4.63 15.82
C PRO A 35 -7.03 -4.91 15.82
N SER A 36 -7.91 -3.93 16.07
CA SER A 36 -9.39 -4.13 16.09
C SER A 36 -10.19 -2.82 15.96
N GLU A 37 -9.62 -1.78 15.34
CA GLU A 37 -10.27 -0.47 15.26
C GLU A 37 -11.01 -0.31 13.94
N TRP A 38 -12.25 0.19 13.97
CA TRP A 38 -13.04 0.45 12.77
C TRP A 38 -13.12 1.94 12.52
N VAL A 39 -12.51 2.39 11.43
CA VAL A 39 -12.46 3.80 11.05
C VAL A 39 -13.40 4.04 9.88
N GLN A 40 -14.25 5.06 9.99
CA GLN A 40 -15.08 5.49 8.88
C GLN A 40 -14.23 6.35 7.96
N CYS A 41 -14.06 5.92 6.71
CA CYS A 41 -13.27 6.64 5.72
C CYS A 41 -14.04 6.66 4.41
N SER A 42 -14.04 7.79 3.70
CA SER A 42 -14.55 7.81 2.32
C SER A 42 -13.56 7.16 1.35
N LEU A 43 -14.09 6.69 0.21
CA LEU A 43 -13.26 6.24 -0.91
C LEU A 43 -12.34 7.38 -1.36
N GLU A 44 -11.09 7.04 -1.69
CA GLU A 44 -10.08 8.00 -2.17
C GLU A 44 -9.65 9.08 -1.14
N SER A 45 -10.03 8.93 0.13
CA SER A 45 -9.64 9.85 1.21
C SER A 45 -8.23 9.61 1.76
N ARG A 46 -7.64 10.66 2.36
CA ARG A 46 -6.36 10.59 3.08
C ARG A 46 -6.37 9.56 4.21
N GLU A 47 -7.51 9.39 4.87
CA GLU A 47 -7.70 8.41 5.94
C GLU A 47 -7.60 6.98 5.42
N LEU A 48 -8.15 6.71 4.22
CA LEU A 48 -8.04 5.40 3.57
C LEU A 48 -6.58 5.10 3.22
N LEU A 49 -5.82 6.08 2.73
CA LEU A 49 -4.37 5.92 2.51
C LEU A 49 -3.65 5.54 3.80
N ALA A 50 -3.96 6.20 4.92
CA ALA A 50 -3.34 5.88 6.20
C ALA A 50 -3.60 4.44 6.62
N VAL A 51 -4.83 3.94 6.43
CA VAL A 51 -5.20 2.54 6.71
C VAL A 51 -4.41 1.58 5.80
N CYS A 52 -4.33 1.88 4.51
CA CYS A 52 -3.55 1.09 3.54
C CYS A 52 -2.06 1.03 3.93
N LEU A 53 -1.45 2.16 4.26
CA LEU A 53 -0.03 2.24 4.62
C LEU A 53 0.26 1.47 5.91
N LYS A 54 -0.60 1.56 6.93
CA LYS A 54 -0.46 0.82 8.19
C LYS A 54 -0.58 -0.70 8.01
N ARG A 55 -1.32 -1.15 6.99
CA ARG A 55 -1.53 -2.57 6.70
C ARG A 55 -0.34 -3.19 5.95
N LEU A 56 0.46 -2.39 5.25
CA LEU A 56 1.63 -2.88 4.52
C LEU A 56 2.78 -3.21 5.48
N LYS A 57 3.33 -4.41 5.33
CA LYS A 57 4.59 -4.83 5.98
C LYS A 57 5.78 -4.37 5.11
N GLY A 58 6.93 -4.11 5.72
CA GLY A 58 8.16 -3.67 5.03
C GLY A 58 8.28 -2.15 4.80
N LEU A 59 7.23 -1.36 5.04
CA LEU A 59 7.26 0.10 4.89
C LEU A 59 8.14 0.83 5.92
N LYS A 60 8.66 0.13 6.94
CA LYS A 60 9.59 0.68 7.93
C LYS A 60 11.04 0.70 7.44
N GLU A 61 11.38 -0.17 6.48
CA GLU A 61 12.73 -0.34 5.96
C GLU A 61 13.03 0.64 4.81
N VAL A 62 11.97 1.18 4.20
CA VAL A 62 12.06 2.16 3.12
C VAL A 62 11.40 3.48 3.52
N LYS A 63 11.91 4.58 2.98
CA LYS A 63 11.34 5.91 3.18
C LYS A 63 10.21 6.14 2.17
N LEU A 64 8.98 6.34 2.66
CA LEU A 64 7.87 6.76 1.81
C LEU A 64 8.07 8.23 1.37
N ILE A 65 7.99 8.48 0.06
CA ILE A 65 8.08 9.81 -0.53
C ILE A 65 6.71 10.33 -0.91
N ASP A 66 5.93 9.49 -1.60
CA ASP A 66 4.62 9.86 -2.10
C ASP A 66 3.69 8.65 -2.11
N ALA A 67 2.40 8.91 -1.86
CA ALA A 67 1.35 7.90 -1.91
C ALA A 67 0.09 8.52 -2.52
N GLY A 68 -0.46 7.88 -3.54
CA GLY A 68 -1.65 8.38 -4.23
C GLY A 68 -2.53 7.25 -4.74
N PHE A 69 -3.83 7.49 -4.80
CA PHE A 69 -4.74 6.57 -5.46
C PHE A 69 -4.60 6.70 -6.98
N ILE A 70 -4.63 5.56 -7.64
CA ILE A 70 -4.82 5.48 -9.09
C ILE A 70 -6.30 5.19 -9.29
N TRP A 71 -6.96 6.07 -10.05
CA TRP A 71 -8.34 5.85 -10.44
C TRP A 71 -8.46 4.50 -11.14
N THR A 72 -9.35 3.66 -10.62
CA THR A 72 -9.71 2.38 -11.20
C THR A 72 -11.17 2.42 -11.61
N GLU A 73 -11.50 1.63 -12.62
CA GLU A 73 -12.86 1.58 -13.16
C GLU A 73 -13.88 1.18 -12.07
N PRO A 74 -15.04 1.85 -11.98
CA PRO A 74 -15.96 1.76 -10.84
C PRO A 74 -16.51 0.35 -10.54
N HIS A 75 -16.50 -0.57 -11.51
CA HIS A 75 -16.96 -1.94 -11.31
C HIS A 75 -15.92 -2.86 -10.68
N SER A 76 -14.63 -2.49 -10.68
CA SER A 76 -13.57 -3.45 -10.36
C SER A 76 -13.47 -3.82 -8.88
N LYS A 77 -14.16 -3.13 -7.95
CA LYS A 77 -14.06 -3.34 -6.48
C LYS A 77 -12.61 -3.45 -5.95
N ARG A 78 -11.66 -2.92 -6.71
CA ARG A 78 -10.21 -2.99 -6.49
C ARG A 78 -9.69 -1.57 -6.46
N LEU A 79 -8.99 -1.24 -5.38
CA LEU A 79 -8.33 0.04 -5.20
C LEU A 79 -6.86 -0.15 -5.59
N LYS A 80 -6.32 0.72 -6.43
CA LYS A 80 -4.89 0.73 -6.75
C LYS A 80 -4.24 1.94 -6.09
N VAL A 81 -3.19 1.70 -5.32
CA VAL A 81 -2.41 2.77 -4.67
C VAL A 81 -1.02 2.78 -5.28
N LYS A 82 -0.64 3.91 -5.86
CA LYS A 82 0.73 4.18 -6.30
C LYS A 82 1.53 4.62 -5.08
N LEU A 83 2.66 3.96 -4.86
CA LEU A 83 3.60 4.29 -3.80
C LEU A 83 4.95 4.61 -4.44
N THR A 84 5.53 5.72 -4.01
CA THR A 84 6.89 6.11 -4.33
C THR A 84 7.72 5.97 -3.07
N VAL A 85 8.68 5.04 -3.09
CA VAL A 85 9.57 4.76 -1.97
C VAL A 85 11.00 5.03 -2.34
N GLN A 86 11.78 5.38 -1.33
CA GLN A 86 13.20 5.69 -1.42
C GLN A 86 13.96 4.79 -0.44
N GLY A 87 14.98 4.10 -0.92
CA GLY A 87 15.85 3.25 -0.12
C GLY A 87 17.31 3.59 -0.36
N GLU A 88 18.12 3.46 0.68
CA GLU A 88 19.58 3.53 0.54
C GLU A 88 20.10 2.18 0.08
N VAL A 89 20.96 2.19 -0.95
CA VAL A 89 21.60 0.99 -1.49
C VAL A 89 23.10 1.02 -1.27
N LEU A 90 23.76 -0.11 -1.55
CA LEU A 90 25.20 -0.32 -1.38
C LEU A 90 26.02 0.88 -1.88
N GLY A 91 26.80 1.48 -0.96
CA GLY A 91 27.67 2.63 -1.25
C GLY A 91 27.03 4.01 -1.03
N GLY A 92 25.94 4.11 -0.26
CA GLY A 92 25.29 5.39 0.08
C GLY A 92 24.51 6.02 -1.07
N ALA A 93 24.32 5.28 -2.17
CA ALA A 93 23.49 5.72 -3.27
C ALA A 93 22.01 5.59 -2.87
N VAL A 94 21.21 6.60 -3.21
CA VAL A 94 19.80 6.61 -2.88
C VAL A 94 18.98 6.27 -4.12
N LEU A 95 18.14 5.24 -4.00
CA LEU A 95 17.36 4.71 -5.11
C LEU A 95 15.87 4.94 -4.83
N GLN A 96 15.17 5.51 -5.81
CA GLN A 96 13.72 5.70 -5.75
C GLN A 96 13.04 4.69 -6.67
N GLN A 97 12.04 3.98 -6.15
CA GLN A 97 11.19 3.08 -6.93
C GLN A 97 9.72 3.43 -6.76
N ILE A 98 8.99 3.19 -7.83
CA ILE A 98 7.55 3.42 -7.91
C ILE A 98 6.92 2.06 -8.13
N PHE A 99 5.96 1.72 -7.28
CA PHE A 99 5.18 0.49 -7.42
C PHE A 99 3.72 0.75 -7.14
N VAL A 100 2.88 -0.18 -7.59
CA VAL A 100 1.43 -0.11 -7.41
C VAL A 100 1.01 -1.29 -6.55
N VAL A 101 0.27 -1.00 -5.49
CA VAL A 101 -0.36 -1.99 -4.62
C VAL A 101 -1.83 -2.11 -5.00
N GLU A 102 -2.27 -3.33 -5.28
CA GLU A 102 -3.66 -3.65 -5.48
C GLU A 102 -4.31 -4.06 -4.16
N TRP A 103 -5.34 -3.32 -3.76
CA TRP A 103 -6.16 -3.57 -2.59
C TRP A 103 -7.48 -4.18 -2.99
N LYS A 104 -7.76 -5.36 -2.46
CA LYS A 104 -9.05 -6.04 -2.61
C LYS A 104 -9.89 -5.79 -1.36
N ASN A 105 -11.16 -5.47 -1.54
CA ASN A 105 -12.09 -5.38 -0.42
C ASN A 105 -12.48 -6.80 0.00
N GLY A 106 -12.01 -7.25 1.16
CA GLY A 106 -12.51 -8.41 1.87
C GLY A 106 -13.79 -8.01 2.58
N TYR A 107 -14.89 -8.66 2.24
CA TYR A 107 -16.09 -8.59 3.06
C TYR A 107 -15.79 -9.41 4.31
N GLY A 108 -15.76 -8.75 5.46
CA GLY A 108 -15.68 -9.42 6.75
C GLY A 108 -17.03 -10.03 7.06
N ASP A 109 -17.40 -11.08 6.34
CA ASP A 109 -18.51 -11.96 6.71
C ASP A 109 -17.98 -12.91 7.80
N THR A 110 -17.87 -12.41 9.03
CA THR A 110 -17.74 -13.26 10.22
C THR A 110 -18.72 -12.77 11.27
N TRP A 111 -19.95 -13.27 11.15
CA TRP A 111 -20.85 -13.55 12.26
C TRP A 111 -21.42 -14.95 12.04
N GLU A 112 -20.67 -15.96 12.49
CA GLU A 112 -21.22 -17.13 13.17
C GLU A 112 -20.43 -17.33 14.46
#